data_AF-C1B627-F1
#
_entry.id   AF-C1B627-F1
#
_cell.length_a   1.000
_cell.length_b   1.000
_cell.length_c   1.000
_cell.angle_alpha   90.00
_cell.angle_beta   90.00
_cell.angle_gamma   90.00
#
_symmetry.space_group_name_H-M   'P 1'
#
loop_
_entity.id
_entity.type
_entity.pdbx_description
1 polymer ?
#
loop_
_entity_poly.entity_id
_entity_poly.type
_entity_poly.pdbx_seq_one_letter_code
_entity_poly.pdbx_strand_id
1 'polypeptide(L)' 'MPTVALTQSNFDDTIASNDIVLIDFWASWCGPCRAFAPTFG' A
#
# COMPACT_ATOMS: atom_id res chain seq x y z
N MET A 1 12.07 2.95 -1.63
CA MET A 1 11.15 3.89 -2.30
C MET A 1 9.96 4.04 -1.38
N PRO A 2 9.58 5.25 -0.98
CA PRO A 2 8.51 5.42 0.00
C PRO A 2 7.18 4.92 -0.55
N THR A 3 6.44 4.16 0.25
CA THR A 3 5.05 3.78 -0.05
C THR A 3 4.18 5.03 -0.15
N VAL A 4 3.21 5.04 -1.06
CA VAL A 4 2.18 6.09 -1.15
C VAL A 4 0.94 5.62 -0.41
N ALA A 5 0.42 6.45 0.50
CA ALA A 5 -0.83 6.17 1.18
C ALA A 5 -2.01 6.30 0.19
N LEU A 6 -2.72 5.19 -0.02
CA LEU A 6 -3.91 5.16 -0.85
C LEU A 6 -5.15 5.52 -0.03
N THR A 7 -5.96 6.41 -0.60
CA THR A 7 -7.28 6.82 -0.12
C THR A 7 -8.28 6.69 -1.27
N GLN A 8 -9.56 6.85 -0.97
CA GLN A 8 -10.58 6.83 -2.02
C GLN A 8 -10.35 7.90 -3.10
N SER A 9 -9.73 9.03 -2.76
CA SER A 9 -9.53 10.14 -3.70
C SER A 9 -8.38 9.93 -4.68
N ASN A 10 -7.48 8.97 -4.46
CA ASN A 10 -6.30 8.76 -5.31
C ASN A 10 -6.15 7.32 -5.83
N PHE A 11 -7.07 6.42 -5.46
CA PHE A 11 -7.00 5.01 -5.81
C PHE A 11 -7.10 4.77 -7.32
N ASP A 12 -8.15 5.32 -7.96
CA ASP A 12 -8.43 5.11 -9.38
C ASP A 12 -7.31 5.67 -10.26
N ASP A 13 -6.85 6.89 -9.96
CA ASP A 13 -5.74 7.53 -10.68
C ASP A 13 -4.44 6.74 -10.53
N THR A 14 -4.16 6.18 -9.33
CA THR A 14 -2.94 5.41 -9.10
C THR A 14 -2.95 4.10 -9.90
N ILE A 15 -4.09 3.43 -9.99
CA ILE A 15 -4.20 2.17 -10.74
C ILE A 15 -4.16 2.43 -12.25
N ALA A 16 -4.82 3.49 -12.72
CA ALA A 16 -4.84 3.81 -14.15
C ALA A 16 -3.48 4.31 -14.68
N SER A 17 -2.67 4.93 -13.83
CA SER A 17 -1.39 5.54 -14.22
C SER A 17 -0.18 4.59 -14.19
N ASN A 18 -0.37 3.33 -13.76
CA ASN A 18 0.72 2.38 -13.60
C ASN A 18 0.35 1.03 -14.22
N ASP A 19 1.28 0.43 -14.96
CA ASP A 19 1.06 -0.89 -15.59
C ASP A 19 0.88 -2.02 -14.56
N ILE A 20 1.59 -1.92 -13.43
CA ILE A 20 1.53 -2.88 -12.32
C ILE A 20 1.55 -2.11 -11.00
N VAL A 21 0.63 -2.44 -10.10
CA VAL A 21 0.53 -1.87 -8.75
C VAL A 21 0.49 -2.99 -7.72
N LEU A 22 1.35 -2.91 -6.70
CA LEU A 22 1.28 -3.75 -5.51
C LEU A 22 0.64 -2.95 -4.38
N ILE A 23 -0.46 -3.46 -3.81
CA ILE A 23 -1.21 -2.80 -2.74
C ILE A 23 -1.00 -3.58 -1.44
N ASP A 24 -0.45 -2.90 -0.43
CA ASP A 24 -0.33 -3.42 0.93
C ASP A 24 -1.57 -3.04 1.76
N PHE A 25 -2.50 -3.98 1.87
CA PHE A 25 -3.65 -3.85 2.76
C PHE A 25 -3.27 -4.28 4.18
N TRP A 26 -2.99 -3.30 5.04
CA TRP A 26 -2.60 -3.55 6.43
C TRP A 26 -3.46 -2.75 7.41
N ALA A 27 -3.29 -3.07 8.70
CA ALA A 27 -3.89 -2.31 9.79
C ALA A 27 -2.95 -2.27 11.01
N SER A 28 -3.03 -1.21 11.80
CA SER A 28 -2.17 -1.01 12.98
C SER A 28 -2.27 -2.14 14.02
N TRP A 29 -3.40 -2.84 14.08
CA TRP A 29 -3.63 -3.97 14.97
C TRP A 29 -3.24 -5.33 14.37
N CYS A 30 -2.97 -5.42 13.06
CA CYS A 30 -2.60 -6.67 12.41
C CYS A 30 -1.14 -7.05 12.73
N GLY A 31 -0.96 -8.02 13.62
CA GLY A 31 0.37 -8.52 14.02
C GLY A 31 1.24 -9.00 12.84
N PRO A 32 0.75 -9.91 11.98
CA PRO A 32 1.49 -10.35 10.80
C PRO A 32 1.85 -9.21 9.83
N CYS A 33 0.94 -8.25 9.61
CA CYS A 33 1.19 -7.12 8.72
C CYS A 33 2.32 -6.23 9.25
N ARG A 34 2.34 -5.94 10.56
CA ARG A 34 3.44 -5.19 11.19
C ARG A 34 4.78 -5.92 11.09
N ALA A 35 4.78 -7.25 11.19
CA ALA A 35 6.00 -8.04 11.01
C ALA A 35 6.52 -8.01 9.57
N PHE A 36 5.63 -7.84 8.60
CA PHE A 36 5.96 -7.75 7.17
C PHE A 36 6.39 -6.35 6.72
N ALA A 37 5.93 -5.30 7.40
CA ALA A 37 6.20 -3.89 7.06
C ALA A 37 7.67 -3.57 6.71
N PRO A 38 8.72 -4.08 7.39
CA PRO A 38 10.12 -3.82 7.04
C PRO A 38 10.57 -4.32 5.66
N THR A 39 9.75 -5.15 5.00
CA THR A 39 10.05 -5.68 3.66
C THR A 39 9.68 -4.68 2.55
N PHE A 40 8.70 -3.81 2.80
CA PHE A 40 8.12 -2.90 1.80
C PHE A 40 8.03 -1.42 2.25
N GLY A 41 8.23 -1.13 3.54
CA GLY A 41 8.10 0.20 4.17
C GLY A 41 9.36 1.05 4.17
#